data_AF-A0A930RT58-F1
#
_entry.id   AF-A0A930RT58-F1
#
_cell.length_a   1.000
_cell.length_b   1.000
_cell.length_c   1.000
_cell.angle_alpha   90.00
_cell.angle_beta   90.00
_cell.angle_gamma   90.00
#
_symmetry.space_group_name_H-M   'P 1'
#
loop_
_entity.id
_entity.type
_entity.pdbx_description
1 polymer ?
#
loop_
_entity_poly.entity_id
_entity_poly.type
_entity_poly.pdbx_seq_one_letter_code
_entity_poly.pdbx_strand_id
1 'polypeptide(L)'
;ASENGYAIKLLAKALSDGEKVSLEVASTFVPANHLLAQVHYENNAISVTGNAVDEVLFYGKGAGSLPTATSVLADVVEVLRRKVNGSAVETFGRVDSPLVEFRPEAATSSYFVYGKGNLEEAPFNGEIVSNSQGEFGVRYTALTASELAKVREAFAHLNEVAIYPILEEA
;
A
#
# COMPACT_ATOMS: atom_id res chain seq x y z
N ALA A 1 8.28 -12.37 -8.77
CA ALA A 1 8.36 -10.98 -8.25
C ALA A 1 9.77 -10.42 -8.36
N SER A 2 10.77 -11.00 -7.67
CA SER A 2 12.15 -10.54 -7.70
C SER A 2 12.77 -10.54 -9.10
N GLU A 3 12.47 -11.55 -9.92
CA GLU A 3 12.90 -11.65 -11.31
C GLU A 3 12.36 -10.52 -12.20
N ASN A 4 11.25 -9.90 -11.80
CA ASN A 4 10.60 -8.78 -12.51
C ASN A 4 10.93 -7.42 -11.90
N GLY A 5 11.91 -7.34 -10.97
CA GLY A 5 12.32 -6.07 -10.36
C GLY A 5 11.39 -5.55 -9.26
N TYR A 6 10.58 -6.41 -8.63
CA TYR A 6 9.67 -6.04 -7.55
C TYR A 6 9.87 -6.87 -6.28
N ALA A 7 9.60 -6.27 -5.13
CA ALA A 7 9.35 -6.93 -3.85
C ALA A 7 7.85 -7.00 -3.58
N ILE A 8 7.38 -8.03 -2.87
CA ILE A 8 6.00 -8.10 -2.39
C ILE A 8 5.98 -7.58 -0.94
N LYS A 9 5.14 -6.59 -0.66
CA LYS A 9 4.93 -6.03 0.69
C LYS A 9 3.44 -5.97 1.02
N LEU A 10 3.08 -6.26 2.26
CA LEU A 10 1.74 -5.96 2.76
C LEU A 10 1.68 -4.48 3.12
N LEU A 11 1.00 -3.67 2.31
CA LEU A 11 0.92 -2.22 2.50
C LEU A 11 -0.48 -1.83 3.00
N ALA A 12 -0.50 -0.98 4.02
CA ALA A 12 -1.66 -0.18 4.37
C ALA A 12 -1.49 1.21 3.74
N LYS A 13 -2.40 1.58 2.84
CA LYS A 13 -2.39 2.86 2.12
C LYS A 13 -3.59 3.68 2.54
N ALA A 14 -3.35 4.98 2.76
CA ALA A 14 -4.38 5.99 2.94
C ALA A 14 -4.11 7.13 1.96
N LEU A 15 -5.05 7.39 1.05
CA LEU A 15 -4.99 8.49 0.09
C LEU A 15 -6.08 9.50 0.44
N SER A 16 -5.78 10.79 0.41
CA SER A 16 -6.73 11.86 0.69
C SER A 16 -6.68 12.91 -0.42
N ASP A 17 -7.83 13.34 -0.90
CA ASP A 17 -7.96 14.50 -1.80
C ASP A 17 -8.31 15.81 -1.06
N GLY A 18 -8.36 15.75 0.28
CA GLY A 18 -8.75 16.85 1.17
C GLY A 18 -10.22 16.80 1.62
N GLU A 19 -11.09 16.12 0.88
CA GLU A 19 -12.51 15.95 1.24
C GLU A 19 -12.86 14.49 1.54
N LYS A 20 -12.20 13.56 0.87
CA LYS A 20 -12.46 12.12 0.93
C LYS A 20 -11.17 11.35 1.17
N VAL A 21 -11.33 10.14 1.68
CA VAL A 21 -10.20 9.25 1.95
C VAL A 21 -10.45 7.87 1.34
N SER A 22 -9.42 7.33 0.71
CA SER A 22 -9.35 5.94 0.27
C SER A 22 -8.44 5.16 1.21
N LEU A 23 -8.93 4.05 1.75
CA LEU A 23 -8.18 3.18 2.66
C LEU A 23 -8.11 1.77 2.08
N GLU A 24 -6.90 1.22 1.97
CA GLU A 24 -6.68 -0.12 1.45
C GLU A 24 -5.57 -0.83 2.23
N VAL A 25 -5.76 -2.12 2.50
CA VAL A 25 -4.68 -3.02 2.91
C VAL A 25 -4.58 -4.16 1.90
N ALA A 26 -3.45 -4.24 1.19
CA ALA A 26 -3.25 -5.25 0.15
C ALA A 26 -1.80 -5.69 0.05
N SER A 27 -1.60 -6.95 -0.34
CA SER A 27 -0.29 -7.42 -0.81
C SER A 27 0.02 -6.70 -2.12
N THR A 28 1.08 -5.89 -2.13
CA THR A 28 1.40 -4.94 -3.19
C THR A 28 2.77 -5.24 -3.75
N PHE A 29 2.91 -5.15 -5.08
CA PHE A 29 4.20 -5.17 -5.76
C PHE A 29 4.85 -3.80 -5.63
N VAL A 30 6.00 -3.75 -4.97
CA VAL A 30 6.78 -2.54 -4.72
C VAL A 30 8.05 -2.60 -5.55
N PRO A 31 8.38 -1.59 -6.36
CA PRO A 31 9.63 -1.56 -7.12
C PRO A 31 10.84 -1.84 -6.22
N ALA A 32 11.77 -2.70 -6.65
CA ALA A 32 12.87 -3.14 -5.79
C ALA A 32 13.81 -1.99 -5.36
N ASN A 33 13.87 -0.92 -6.15
CA ASN A 33 14.58 0.33 -5.86
C ASN A 33 13.87 1.24 -4.83
N HIS A 34 12.58 1.02 -4.56
CA HIS A 34 11.80 1.85 -3.64
C HIS A 34 12.20 1.58 -2.18
N LEU A 35 12.23 2.61 -1.32
CA LEU A 35 12.66 2.48 0.07
C LEU A 35 11.82 1.48 0.87
N LEU A 36 10.49 1.48 0.67
CA LEU A 36 9.59 0.48 1.26
C LEU A 36 9.93 -0.97 0.87
N ALA A 37 10.54 -1.23 -0.29
CA ALA A 37 10.99 -2.57 -0.66
C ALA A 37 12.12 -3.09 0.24
N GLN A 38 12.94 -2.16 0.75
CA GLN A 38 14.13 -2.43 1.58
C GLN A 38 13.80 -2.64 3.08
N VAL A 39 12.52 -2.54 3.46
CA VAL A 39 12.07 -2.77 4.84
C VAL A 39 11.94 -4.26 5.08
N HIS A 40 12.84 -4.83 5.89
CA HIS A 40 12.90 -6.27 6.18
C HIS A 40 12.65 -6.59 7.65
N TYR A 41 12.30 -7.86 7.93
CA TYR A 41 12.10 -8.42 9.27
C TYR A 41 10.98 -7.72 10.06
N GLU A 42 11.19 -7.46 11.35
CA GLU A 42 10.21 -6.80 12.24
C GLU A 42 10.18 -5.27 12.13
N ASN A 43 10.88 -4.70 11.15
CA ASN A 43 10.86 -3.27 10.93
C ASN A 43 9.59 -2.86 10.19
N ASN A 44 9.01 -1.76 10.63
CA ASN A 44 7.94 -1.07 9.94
C ASN A 44 8.48 0.21 9.31
N ALA A 45 7.83 0.64 8.24
CA ALA A 45 8.03 1.96 7.70
C ALA A 45 6.70 2.63 7.38
N ILE A 46 6.66 3.94 7.52
CA ILE A 46 5.52 4.78 7.19
C ILE A 46 6.05 5.87 6.25
N SER A 47 5.59 5.85 5.00
CA SER A 47 5.83 6.95 4.06
C SER A 47 4.65 7.91 4.11
N VAL A 48 4.94 9.20 4.25
CA VAL A 48 3.94 10.28 4.26
C VAL A 48 4.32 11.28 3.18
N THR A 49 3.45 11.45 2.20
CA THR A 49 3.61 12.47 1.15
C THR A 49 2.71 13.66 1.46
N GLY A 50 3.28 14.86 1.45
CA GLY A 50 2.52 16.10 1.65
C GLY A 50 3.03 17.24 0.78
N ASN A 51 2.13 18.14 0.37
CA ASN A 51 2.41 19.19 -0.61
C ASN A 51 3.62 20.09 -0.30
N ALA A 52 3.98 20.25 0.99
CA ALA A 52 5.07 21.13 1.42
C ALA A 52 6.35 20.39 1.82
N VAL A 53 6.28 19.08 2.03
CA VAL A 53 7.37 18.26 2.61
C VAL A 53 7.80 17.12 1.68
N ASP A 54 7.17 17.01 0.50
CA ASP A 54 7.27 15.88 -0.41
C ASP A 54 7.12 14.55 0.35
N GLU A 55 7.92 13.53 0.04
CA GLU A 55 7.91 12.25 0.71
C GLU A 55 8.81 12.25 1.96
N VAL A 56 8.23 11.90 3.12
CA VAL A 56 8.97 11.66 4.36
C VAL A 56 8.78 10.21 4.79
N LEU A 57 9.90 9.50 5.02
CA LEU A 57 9.90 8.12 5.47
C LEU A 57 10.29 8.01 6.95
N PHE A 58 9.40 7.41 7.74
CA PHE A 58 9.69 6.98 9.10
C PHE A 58 10.00 5.48 9.09
N TYR A 59 11.12 5.07 9.69
CA TYR A 59 11.57 3.67 9.70
C TYR A 59 12.04 3.27 11.10
N GLY A 60 11.65 2.08 11.54
CA GLY A 60 12.12 1.51 12.80
C GLY A 60 11.42 0.23 13.19
N LYS A 61 11.74 -0.30 14.38
CA LYS A 61 11.10 -1.51 14.90
C LYS A 61 9.64 -1.21 15.27
N GLY A 62 8.71 -1.89 14.61
CA GLY A 62 7.28 -1.73 14.85
C GLY A 62 6.72 -2.64 15.95
N ALA A 63 7.49 -3.65 16.38
CA ALA A 63 7.10 -4.62 17.38
C ALA A 63 8.29 -5.02 18.26
N GLY A 64 7.98 -5.56 19.44
CA GLY A 64 8.95 -6.04 20.42
C GLY A 64 8.77 -5.39 21.78
N SER A 65 9.17 -6.10 22.84
CA SER A 65 8.95 -5.64 24.23
C SER A 65 9.57 -4.27 24.51
N LEU A 66 10.81 -4.04 24.06
CA LEU A 66 11.51 -2.77 24.29
C LEU A 66 10.97 -1.62 23.44
N PRO A 67 10.84 -1.73 22.08
CA PRO A 67 10.26 -0.66 21.28
C PRO A 67 8.86 -0.24 21.74
N THR A 68 7.99 -1.20 22.06
CA THR A 68 6.64 -0.91 22.56
C THR A 68 6.66 -0.25 23.93
N ALA A 69 7.51 -0.72 24.86
CA ALA A 69 7.64 -0.09 26.18
C ALA A 69 8.16 1.35 26.09
N THR A 70 9.06 1.65 25.15
CA THR A 70 9.55 3.02 24.91
C THR A 70 8.43 3.95 24.46
N SER A 71 7.56 3.52 23.54
CA SER A 71 6.40 4.33 23.10
C SER A 71 5.45 4.63 24.27
N VAL A 72 5.13 3.62 25.09
CA VAL A 72 4.29 3.81 26.29
C VAL A 72 4.94 4.77 27.28
N LEU A 73 6.24 4.62 27.54
CA LEU A 73 6.96 5.49 28.47
C LEU A 73 7.00 6.95 27.98
N ALA A 74 7.16 7.17 26.67
CA ALA A 74 7.15 8.50 26.07
C ALA A 74 5.81 9.20 26.34
N ASP A 75 4.69 8.53 26.12
CA ASP A 75 3.35 9.06 26.40
C ASP A 75 3.16 9.37 27.89
N VAL A 76 3.63 8.49 28.78
CA VAL A 76 3.57 8.71 30.25
C VAL A 76 4.36 9.96 30.66
N VAL A 77 5.59 10.11 30.15
CA VAL A 77 6.43 11.28 30.43
C VAL A 77 5.77 12.55 29.91
N GLU A 78 5.16 12.52 28.73
CA GLU A 78 4.47 13.67 28.15
C GLU A 78 3.27 14.10 28.99
N VAL A 79 2.44 13.14 29.42
CA VAL A 79 1.30 13.40 30.33
C VAL A 79 1.77 14.02 31.65
N LEU A 80 2.86 13.51 32.23
CA LEU A 80 3.42 14.05 33.47
C LEU A 80 3.97 15.47 33.30
N ARG A 81 4.75 15.72 32.25
CA ARG A 81 5.29 17.06 31.93
C ARG A 81 4.17 18.08 31.79
N ARG A 82 3.11 17.74 31.07
CA ARG A 82 1.94 18.62 30.88
C ARG A 82 1.17 18.87 32.17
N LYS A 83 0.99 17.84 33.01
CA LYS A 83 0.38 17.97 34.34
C LYS A 83 1.17 18.96 35.22
N VAL A 84 2.50 18.89 35.20
CA VAL A 84 3.37 19.82 35.94
C VAL A 84 3.25 21.24 35.38
N ASN A 85 3.19 21.38 34.06
CA ASN A 85 3.12 22.68 33.37
C ASN A 85 1.69 23.25 33.26
N GLY A 86 0.67 22.61 33.85
CA GLY A 86 -0.72 23.04 33.80
C GLY A 86 -1.33 23.13 32.38
N SER A 87 -0.76 22.42 31.41
CA SER A 87 -1.16 22.47 30.00
C SER A 87 -2.01 21.26 29.61
N ALA A 88 -3.02 21.45 28.77
CA ALA A 88 -3.82 20.34 28.24
C ALA A 88 -2.99 19.45 27.29
N VAL A 89 -3.37 18.18 27.15
CA VAL A 89 -2.85 17.33 26.07
C VAL A 89 -3.44 17.85 24.76
N GLU A 90 -2.58 18.23 23.82
CA GLU A 90 -2.99 18.48 22.44
C GLU A 90 -3.24 17.12 21.82
N THR A 91 -4.49 16.72 21.81
CA THR A 91 -4.93 15.59 21.01
C THR A 91 -5.02 16.06 19.56
N PHE A 92 -4.59 15.25 18.61
CA PHE A 92 -5.09 15.39 17.25
C PHE A 92 -6.62 15.47 17.34
N GLY A 93 -7.20 16.57 16.86
CA GLY A 93 -8.64 16.80 16.92
C GLY A 93 -9.35 15.56 16.39
N ARG A 94 -10.41 15.14 17.07
CA ARG A 94 -11.27 14.09 16.53
C ARG A 94 -11.75 14.60 15.18
N VAL A 95 -11.55 13.81 14.12
CA VAL A 95 -12.13 14.15 12.82
C VAL A 95 -13.64 14.01 12.99
N ASP A 96 -14.32 15.14 13.18
CA ASP A 96 -15.77 15.21 13.41
C ASP A 96 -16.56 15.04 12.11
N SER A 97 -15.88 15.11 10.96
CA SER A 97 -16.44 14.82 9.64
C SER A 97 -16.50 13.31 9.42
N PRO A 98 -17.63 12.73 8.96
CA PRO A 98 -17.59 11.37 8.45
C PRO A 98 -16.60 11.32 7.28
N LEU A 99 -15.56 10.50 7.39
CA LEU A 99 -14.70 10.20 6.26
C LEU A 99 -15.58 9.58 5.18
N VAL A 100 -15.80 10.31 4.09
CA VAL A 100 -16.49 9.76 2.94
C VAL A 100 -15.50 8.82 2.26
N GLU A 101 -15.80 7.51 2.26
CA GLU A 101 -15.01 6.53 1.54
C GLU A 101 -14.99 6.93 0.06
N PHE A 102 -13.80 7.19 -0.44
CA PHE A 102 -13.57 7.38 -1.86
C PHE A 102 -12.92 6.15 -2.43
N ARG A 103 -13.60 5.56 -3.40
CA ARG A 103 -12.98 4.68 -4.38
C ARG A 103 -12.63 5.56 -5.55
N PRO A 104 -11.35 5.78 -5.85
CA PRO A 104 -10.99 6.47 -7.07
C PRO A 104 -11.44 5.66 -8.27
N GLU A 105 -12.67 5.88 -8.73
CA GLU A 105 -13.12 5.43 -10.03
C GLU A 105 -12.34 6.17 -11.14
N ALA A 106 -11.83 7.36 -10.81
CA ALA A 106 -11.05 8.24 -11.69
C ALA A 106 -9.52 8.12 -11.55
N ALA A 107 -8.98 7.56 -10.46
CA ALA A 107 -7.54 7.33 -10.40
C ALA A 107 -7.25 5.99 -11.05
N THR A 108 -6.47 6.03 -12.12
CA THR A 108 -5.93 4.83 -12.73
C THR A 108 -4.87 4.24 -11.80
N SER A 109 -4.81 2.91 -11.69
CA SER A 109 -3.78 2.22 -10.91
C SER A 109 -3.24 1.03 -11.67
N SER A 110 -1.97 0.72 -11.41
CA SER A 110 -1.28 -0.41 -12.01
C SER A 110 -1.47 -1.69 -11.19
N TYR A 111 -1.62 -2.82 -11.88
CA TYR A 111 -1.87 -4.13 -11.29
C TYR A 111 -0.99 -5.21 -11.91
N PHE A 112 -0.61 -6.19 -11.10
CA PHE A 112 0.04 -7.41 -11.52
C PHE A 112 -0.93 -8.58 -11.34
N VAL A 113 -1.23 -9.28 -12.43
CA VAL A 113 -2.03 -10.51 -12.41
C VAL A 113 -1.08 -11.69 -12.50
N TYR A 114 -1.18 -12.60 -11.54
CA TYR A 114 -0.46 -13.86 -11.51
C TYR A 114 -1.45 -15.00 -11.63
N GLY A 115 -1.14 -16.03 -12.41
CA GLY A 115 -1.92 -17.25 -12.39
C GLY A 115 -1.19 -18.47 -12.91
N LYS A 116 -1.78 -19.64 -12.69
CA LYS A 116 -1.30 -20.89 -13.27
C LYS A 116 -1.94 -21.15 -14.63
N GLY A 117 -1.13 -21.68 -15.55
CA GLY A 117 -1.45 -21.97 -16.92
C GLY A 117 -0.49 -21.29 -17.89
N ASN A 118 -0.75 -21.50 -19.18
CA ASN A 118 -0.10 -20.75 -20.24
C ASN A 118 -1.10 -19.73 -20.77
N LEU A 119 -0.66 -18.49 -20.94
CA LEU A 119 -1.49 -17.42 -21.48
C LEU A 119 -0.94 -17.00 -22.86
N GLU A 120 -1.67 -17.29 -23.94
CA GLU A 120 -1.24 -16.90 -25.29
C GLU A 120 -1.37 -15.39 -25.53
N GLU A 121 -2.45 -14.79 -25.02
CA GLU A 121 -2.73 -13.36 -25.13
C GLU A 121 -3.35 -12.85 -23.83
N ALA A 122 -2.90 -11.68 -23.38
CA ALA A 122 -3.45 -11.03 -22.21
C ALA A 122 -4.70 -10.20 -22.57
N PRO A 123 -5.82 -10.34 -21.84
CA PRO A 123 -7.00 -9.52 -22.06
C PRO A 123 -6.70 -8.06 -21.75
N PHE A 124 -7.43 -7.12 -22.36
CA PHE A 124 -7.38 -5.67 -22.06
C PHE A 124 -5.97 -5.03 -22.15
N ASN A 125 -5.20 -5.36 -23.19
CA ASN A 125 -3.87 -4.80 -23.46
C ASN A 125 -2.87 -4.99 -22.30
N GLY A 126 -3.03 -6.07 -21.52
CA GLY A 126 -2.05 -6.44 -20.52
C GLY A 126 -0.71 -6.82 -21.16
N GLU A 127 0.39 -6.47 -20.52
CA GLU A 127 1.72 -6.88 -20.94
C GLU A 127 2.08 -8.20 -20.26
N ILE A 128 2.29 -9.26 -21.04
CA ILE A 128 2.78 -10.53 -20.50
C ILE A 128 4.25 -10.36 -20.12
N VAL A 129 4.53 -10.31 -18.82
CA VAL A 129 5.87 -10.11 -18.26
C VAL A 129 6.56 -11.42 -17.92
N SER A 130 5.79 -12.49 -17.72
CA SER A 130 6.31 -13.85 -17.56
C SER A 130 5.29 -14.86 -18.05
N ASN A 131 5.75 -15.89 -18.76
CA ASN A 131 4.91 -17.01 -19.17
C ASN A 131 5.80 -18.25 -19.35
N SER A 132 6.03 -18.97 -18.27
CA SER A 132 6.99 -20.08 -18.23
C SER A 132 6.60 -21.10 -17.18
N GLN A 133 6.95 -22.37 -17.42
CA GLN A 133 6.74 -23.47 -16.47
C GLN A 133 5.26 -23.66 -16.05
N GLY A 134 4.30 -23.25 -16.88
CA GLY A 134 2.87 -23.34 -16.56
C GLY A 134 2.40 -22.28 -15.57
N GLU A 135 3.11 -21.15 -15.48
CA GLU A 135 2.71 -19.96 -14.74
C GLU A 135 2.81 -18.73 -15.65
N PHE A 136 1.89 -17.79 -15.47
CA PHE A 136 1.88 -16.52 -16.18
C PHE A 136 1.82 -15.34 -15.22
N GLY A 137 2.39 -14.23 -15.68
CA GLY A 137 2.35 -12.92 -15.05
C GLY A 137 2.02 -11.88 -16.10
N VAL A 138 0.99 -11.07 -15.84
CA VAL A 138 0.56 -9.98 -16.70
C VAL A 138 0.59 -8.68 -15.92
N ARG A 139 1.25 -7.67 -16.48
CA ARG A 139 1.27 -6.31 -15.96
C ARG A 139 0.21 -5.48 -16.68
N TYR A 140 -0.59 -4.78 -15.90
CA TYR A 140 -1.52 -3.77 -16.36
C TYR A 140 -1.10 -2.41 -15.80
N THR A 141 -0.99 -1.41 -16.66
CA THR A 141 -0.67 -0.04 -16.27
C THR A 141 -1.91 0.83 -16.39
N ALA A 142 -2.13 1.68 -15.40
CA ALA A 142 -3.17 2.69 -15.43
C ALA A 142 -4.60 2.18 -15.74
N LEU A 143 -5.08 1.18 -14.98
CA LEU A 143 -6.47 0.71 -15.08
C LEU A 143 -7.41 1.54 -14.21
N THR A 144 -8.56 1.91 -14.75
CA THR A 144 -9.71 2.37 -13.95
C THR A 144 -10.34 1.22 -13.16
N ALA A 145 -11.13 1.54 -12.13
CA ALA A 145 -11.88 0.53 -11.38
C ALA A 145 -12.79 -0.32 -12.29
N SER A 146 -13.38 0.30 -13.32
CA SER A 146 -14.26 -0.38 -14.27
C SER A 146 -13.50 -1.35 -15.18
N GLU A 147 -12.28 -1.01 -15.60
CA GLU A 147 -11.43 -1.88 -16.42
C GLU A 147 -10.85 -3.02 -15.59
N LEU A 148 -10.47 -2.75 -14.34
CA LEU A 148 -10.05 -3.80 -13.41
C LEU A 148 -11.15 -4.84 -13.20
N ALA A 149 -12.42 -4.43 -13.11
CA ALA A 149 -13.54 -5.36 -12.99
C ALA A 149 -13.65 -6.27 -14.21
N LYS A 150 -13.45 -5.74 -15.42
CA LYS A 150 -13.44 -6.53 -16.65
C LYS A 150 -12.24 -7.47 -16.74
N VAL A 151 -11.06 -7.03 -16.29
CA VAL A 151 -9.87 -7.89 -16.18
C VAL A 151 -10.16 -9.06 -15.23
N ARG A 152 -10.76 -8.78 -14.06
CA ARG A 152 -11.18 -9.83 -13.11
C ARG A 152 -12.13 -10.84 -13.74
N GLU A 153 -13.13 -10.36 -14.47
CA GLU A 153 -14.09 -11.21 -15.17
C GLU A 153 -13.41 -12.07 -16.25
N ALA A 154 -12.51 -11.47 -17.04
CA ALA A 154 -11.76 -12.19 -18.07
C ALA A 154 -10.93 -13.34 -17.49
N PHE A 155 -10.37 -13.20 -16.30
CA PHE A 155 -9.60 -14.26 -15.63
C PHE A 155 -10.43 -15.18 -14.72
N ALA A 156 -11.73 -14.93 -14.54
CA ALA A 156 -12.58 -15.66 -13.58
C ALA A 156 -12.75 -17.15 -13.89
N HIS A 157 -12.51 -17.56 -15.15
CA HIS A 157 -12.58 -18.95 -15.59
C HIS A 157 -11.35 -19.79 -15.17
N LEU A 158 -10.30 -19.15 -14.65
CA LEU A 158 -9.09 -19.82 -14.18
C LEU A 158 -9.13 -19.96 -12.65
N ASN A 159 -8.91 -21.17 -12.16
CA ASN A 159 -9.07 -21.50 -10.73
C ASN A 159 -7.97 -20.95 -9.81
N GLU A 160 -6.89 -20.40 -10.35
CA GLU A 160 -5.74 -19.93 -9.57
C GLU A 160 -5.18 -18.63 -10.15
N VAL A 161 -5.94 -17.54 -10.01
CA VAL A 161 -5.51 -16.20 -10.40
C VAL A 161 -5.55 -15.27 -9.19
N ALA A 162 -4.44 -14.57 -8.97
CA ALA A 162 -4.30 -13.53 -7.96
C ALA A 162 -3.97 -12.19 -8.64
N ILE A 163 -4.57 -11.11 -8.14
CA ILE A 163 -4.36 -9.76 -8.65
C ILE A 163 -3.82 -8.91 -7.51
N TYR A 164 -2.66 -8.29 -7.75
CA TYR A 164 -1.95 -7.48 -6.79
C TYR A 164 -1.83 -6.04 -7.32
N PRO A 165 -2.12 -5.01 -6.50
CA PRO A 165 -1.75 -3.65 -6.88
C PRO A 165 -0.23 -3.51 -7.02
N ILE A 166 0.20 -2.57 -7.84
CA ILE A 166 1.60 -2.13 -7.95
C ILE A 166 1.68 -0.75 -7.30
N LEU A 167 2.69 -0.54 -6.44
CA LEU A 167 3.00 0.79 -5.91
C LEU A 167 3.63 1.61 -7.03
N GLU A 168 2.94 2.68 -7.44
CA GLU A 168 3.45 3.66 -8.40
C GLU A 168 4.41 4.62 -7.69
N GLU A 169 5.51 5.00 -8.36
CA GLU A 169 6.38 6.07 -7.86
C GLU A 169 5.62 7.40 -7.98
N ALA A 170 5.65 8.21 -6.91
CA ALA A 170 4.99 9.51 -6.85
C ALA A 170 5.74 10.58 -7.66
#